data_AF-A0AAD7BQE5-F1
#
_entry.id   AF-A0AAD7BQE5-F1
#
_cell.length_a   1.000
_cell.length_b   1.000
_cell.length_c   1.000
_cell.angle_alpha   90.00
_cell.angle_beta   90.00
_cell.angle_gamma   90.00
#
_symmetry.space_group_name_H-M   'P 1'
#
loop_
_entity.id
_entity.type
_entity.pdbx_description
1 polymer ?
#
loop_
_entity_poly.entity_id
_entity_poly.type
_entity_poly.pdbx_seq_one_letter_code
_entity_poly.pdbx_strand_id
1 'polypeptide(L)'
;SFPTEYRVEYLNPDFITNNSPRPVISKSPAQLAFNAQGTLTVTIPASLASGEIQVSLMDMGYITHAWHANSRLVFLENTLSGNNTLTITAPPNGNIYPPGPAWIYVVADGVWSVGVQVMIGDGGNPPRPAQGVTLNLTSL
;
A
#
# COMPACT_ATOMS: atom_id res chain seq x y z
N SER A 1 33.94 -19.43 19.63
CA SER A 1 33.90 -18.25 18.75
C SER A 1 32.46 -17.84 18.58
N PHE A 2 32.20 -16.58 18.21
CA PHE A 2 30.86 -16.10 17.87
C PHE A 2 30.86 -15.86 16.36
N PRO A 3 30.26 -16.76 15.57
CA PRO A 3 30.27 -16.63 14.12
C PRO A 3 29.39 -15.45 13.70
N THR A 4 29.86 -14.69 12.73
CA THR A 4 29.03 -13.70 12.03
C THR A 4 28.05 -14.44 11.12
N GLU A 5 26.77 -14.07 11.18
CA GLU A 5 25.72 -14.62 10.32
C GLU A 5 25.60 -13.77 9.04
N TYR A 6 25.67 -14.42 7.88
CA TYR A 6 25.55 -13.78 6.56
C TYR A 6 24.38 -14.34 5.74
N ARG A 7 23.69 -15.38 6.23
CA ARG A 7 22.54 -15.98 5.53
C ARG A 7 21.37 -15.00 5.50
N VAL A 8 20.59 -15.11 4.42
CA VAL A 8 19.32 -14.40 4.24
C VAL A 8 18.24 -15.46 4.09
N GLU A 9 17.13 -15.27 4.81
CA GLU A 9 15.98 -16.16 4.78
C GLU A 9 14.73 -15.34 4.47
N TYR A 10 13.78 -15.95 3.76
CA TYR A 10 12.48 -15.35 3.46
C TYR A 10 11.41 -16.06 4.27
N LEU A 11 10.53 -15.29 4.90
CA LEU A 11 9.32 -15.82 5.52
C LEU A 11 8.18 -15.73 4.49
N ASN A 12 7.68 -16.88 4.04
CA ASN A 12 6.57 -16.96 3.11
C ASN A 12 5.25 -17.16 3.87
N PRO A 13 4.27 -16.26 3.74
CA PRO A 13 2.93 -16.47 4.28
C PRO A 13 2.23 -17.69 3.69
N ASP A 14 1.26 -18.25 4.41
CA ASP A 14 0.51 -19.46 4.04
C ASP A 14 -0.15 -19.38 2.65
N PHE A 15 -0.68 -18.22 2.28
CA PHE A 15 -1.31 -18.02 0.97
C PHE A 15 -0.31 -18.06 -0.19
N ILE A 16 0.98 -17.80 0.07
CA ILE A 16 2.06 -17.94 -0.92
C ILE A 16 2.48 -19.41 -1.01
N THR A 17 2.66 -20.09 0.12
CA THR A 17 3.14 -21.49 0.14
C THR A 17 2.11 -22.46 -0.43
N ASN A 18 0.80 -22.21 -0.23
CA ASN A 18 -0.28 -23.03 -0.76
C ASN A 18 -0.70 -22.67 -2.19
N ASN A 19 0.02 -21.75 -2.85
CA ASN A 19 -0.26 -21.29 -4.22
C ASN A 19 -1.74 -20.92 -4.46
N SER A 20 -2.38 -20.32 -3.45
CA SER A 20 -3.79 -19.90 -3.54
C SER A 20 -3.94 -18.78 -4.57
N PRO A 21 -5.04 -18.71 -5.34
CA PRO A 21 -5.29 -17.59 -6.25
C PRO A 21 -5.25 -16.25 -5.50
N ARG A 22 -4.58 -15.25 -6.07
CA ARG A 22 -4.38 -13.93 -5.43
C ARG A 22 -4.97 -12.82 -6.29
N PRO A 23 -5.36 -11.68 -5.69
CA PRO A 23 -5.69 -10.48 -6.46
C PRO A 23 -4.52 -10.02 -7.32
N VAL A 24 -4.80 -9.49 -8.51
CA VAL A 24 -3.80 -8.97 -9.43
C VAL A 24 -4.12 -7.53 -9.77
N ILE A 25 -3.15 -6.63 -9.60
CA ILE A 25 -3.23 -5.24 -10.06
C ILE A 25 -2.64 -5.20 -11.47
N SER A 26 -3.48 -4.91 -12.47
CA SER A 26 -3.07 -4.88 -13.88
C SER A 26 -2.72 -3.47 -14.36
N LYS A 27 -3.32 -2.44 -13.76
CA LYS A 27 -3.03 -1.03 -14.00
C LYS A 27 -3.13 -0.25 -12.71
N SER A 28 -2.19 0.68 -12.51
CA SER A 28 -2.17 1.63 -11.41
C SER A 28 -1.72 3.00 -11.92
N PRO A 29 -2.08 4.09 -11.23
CA PRO A 29 -1.47 5.39 -11.49
C PRO A 29 0.01 5.34 -11.13
N ALA A 30 0.85 6.05 -11.90
CA ALA A 30 2.26 6.23 -11.56
C ALA A 30 2.44 7.15 -10.35
N GLN A 31 1.49 8.07 -10.14
CA GLN A 31 1.54 9.09 -9.10
C GLN A 31 0.13 9.41 -8.59
N LEU A 32 0.02 9.64 -7.29
CA LEU A 32 -1.19 10.05 -6.58
C LEU A 32 -0.89 11.27 -5.72
N ALA A 33 -1.53 12.40 -6.04
CA ALA A 33 -1.51 13.57 -5.17
C ALA A 33 -2.29 13.30 -3.87
N PHE A 34 -1.91 13.95 -2.77
CA PHE A 34 -2.66 13.85 -1.52
C PHE A 34 -4.11 14.29 -1.70
N ASN A 35 -5.02 13.59 -1.02
CA ASN A 35 -6.47 13.80 -1.07
C ASN A 35 -7.09 13.71 -2.48
N ALA A 36 -6.36 13.15 -3.46
CA ALA A 36 -6.88 12.89 -4.79
C ALA A 36 -7.39 11.46 -4.91
N GLN A 37 -8.32 11.24 -5.84
CA GLN A 37 -8.76 9.91 -6.21
C GLN A 37 -7.90 9.35 -7.35
N GLY A 38 -7.69 8.05 -7.34
CA GLY A 38 -7.12 7.30 -8.45
C GLY A 38 -7.86 6.00 -8.68
N THR A 39 -7.52 5.29 -9.76
CA THR A 39 -8.16 4.03 -10.11
C THR A 39 -7.13 2.93 -10.33
N LEU A 40 -7.44 1.75 -9.82
CA LEU A 40 -6.71 0.51 -10.08
C LEU A 40 -7.59 -0.39 -10.95
N THR A 41 -6.99 -1.04 -11.95
CA THR A 41 -7.67 -2.15 -12.65
C THR A 41 -7.22 -3.47 -12.03
N VAL A 42 -8.15 -4.23 -11.47
CA VAL A 42 -7.84 -5.37 -10.61
C VAL A 42 -8.59 -6.64 -11.04
N THR A 43 -7.92 -7.78 -10.97
CA THR A 43 -8.57 -9.10 -11.10
C THR A 43 -8.60 -9.74 -9.73
N ILE A 44 -9.80 -9.96 -9.20
CA ILE A 44 -10.01 -10.63 -7.91
C ILE A 44 -10.50 -12.05 -8.20
N PRO A 45 -9.83 -13.10 -7.68
CA PRO A 45 -10.30 -14.47 -7.81
C PRO A 45 -11.71 -14.65 -7.24
N ALA A 46 -12.54 -15.46 -7.91
CA ALA A 46 -13.92 -15.69 -7.49
C ALA A 46 -14.05 -16.22 -6.05
N SER A 47 -13.07 -17.00 -5.58
CA SER A 47 -13.01 -17.52 -4.21
C SER A 47 -12.83 -16.44 -3.15
N LEU A 48 -12.37 -15.24 -3.53
CA LEU A 48 -12.12 -14.10 -2.62
C LEU A 48 -13.11 -12.95 -2.86
N ALA A 49 -13.93 -13.03 -3.92
CA ALA A 49 -14.76 -11.91 -4.39
C ALA A 49 -15.91 -11.53 -3.43
N SER A 50 -16.33 -12.45 -2.56
CA SER A 50 -17.34 -12.18 -1.53
C SER A 50 -16.77 -11.65 -0.22
N GLY A 51 -15.44 -11.65 -0.07
CA GLY A 51 -14.77 -11.20 1.14
C GLY A 51 -14.54 -9.69 1.17
N GLU A 52 -13.91 -9.22 2.25
CA GLU A 52 -13.51 -7.82 2.37
C GLU A 52 -12.42 -7.48 1.35
N ILE A 53 -12.60 -6.38 0.62
CA ILE A 53 -11.61 -5.83 -0.31
C ILE A 53 -11.03 -4.56 0.29
N GLN A 54 -9.73 -4.56 0.49
CA GLN A 54 -8.98 -3.43 1.01
C GLN A 54 -7.85 -3.07 0.04
N VAL A 55 -7.43 -1.81 0.08
CA VAL A 55 -6.21 -1.36 -0.59
C VAL A 55 -5.26 -0.79 0.42
N SER A 56 -4.07 -1.35 0.49
CA SER A 56 -3.03 -0.88 1.40
C SER A 56 -1.94 -0.14 0.65
N LEU A 57 -1.54 1.00 1.19
CA LEU A 57 -0.37 1.78 0.83
C LEU A 57 0.72 1.55 1.87
N MET A 58 1.90 1.10 1.45
CA MET A 58 2.97 0.69 2.34
C MET A 58 4.31 1.34 2.00
N ASP A 59 4.95 1.90 3.01
CA ASP A 59 6.37 2.27 3.00
C ASP A 59 7.16 1.11 3.61
N MET A 60 8.19 0.65 2.89
CA MET A 60 9.09 -0.41 3.36
C MET A 60 10.05 0.09 4.44
N GLY A 61 10.35 1.39 4.45
CA GLY A 61 11.32 1.98 5.37
C GLY A 61 12.71 1.33 5.30
N TYR A 62 13.42 1.36 6.42
CA TYR A 62 14.66 0.62 6.63
C TYR A 62 14.78 0.16 8.08
N ILE A 63 15.55 -0.91 8.30
CA ILE A 63 15.79 -1.49 9.63
C ILE A 63 17.28 -1.62 9.90
N THR A 64 17.72 -1.17 11.07
CA THR A 64 19.07 -1.43 11.59
C THR A 64 19.05 -1.42 13.12
N HIS A 65 19.85 -2.25 13.78
CA HIS A 65 19.92 -2.31 15.25
C HIS A 65 18.54 -2.45 15.94
N ALA A 66 17.64 -3.25 15.36
CA ALA A 66 16.24 -3.41 15.80
C ALA A 66 15.39 -2.12 15.78
N TRP A 67 15.85 -1.09 15.08
CA TRP A 67 15.11 0.15 14.85
C TRP A 67 14.50 0.15 13.45
N HIS A 68 13.17 0.25 13.39
CA HIS A 68 12.43 0.41 12.14
C HIS A 68 12.14 1.89 11.91
N ALA A 69 12.76 2.46 10.89
CA ALA A 69 12.50 3.84 10.48
C ALA A 69 11.61 3.87 9.24
N ASN A 70 10.59 4.73 9.27
CA ASN A 70 9.67 5.02 8.16
C ASN A 70 8.74 3.89 7.69
N SER A 71 8.89 2.64 8.14
CA SER A 71 7.94 1.58 7.79
C SER A 71 6.52 1.97 8.21
N ARG A 72 5.60 2.04 7.27
CA ARG A 72 4.23 2.54 7.50
C ARG A 72 3.24 1.82 6.61
N LEU A 73 2.11 1.41 7.17
CA LEU A 73 0.98 0.81 6.46
C LEU A 73 -0.25 1.69 6.63
N VAL A 74 -0.89 2.09 5.53
CA VAL A 74 -2.11 2.88 5.52
C VAL A 74 -3.12 2.21 4.60
N PHE A 75 -4.30 1.86 5.13
CA PHE A 75 -5.41 1.41 4.30
C PHE A 75 -6.12 2.63 3.70
N LEU A 76 -6.36 2.58 2.40
CA LEU A 76 -7.02 3.64 1.65
C LEU A 76 -8.52 3.38 1.61
N GLU A 77 -9.29 4.47 1.70
CA GLU A 77 -10.70 4.43 1.32
C GLU A 77 -10.80 3.95 -0.12
N ASN A 78 -11.72 3.02 -0.36
CA ASN A 78 -11.83 2.40 -1.65
C ASN A 78 -13.25 1.95 -1.98
N THR A 79 -13.54 1.83 -3.26
CA THR A 79 -14.82 1.31 -3.77
C THR A 79 -14.57 0.50 -5.02
N LEU A 80 -14.97 -0.77 -4.99
CA LEU A 80 -14.92 -1.67 -6.13
C LEU A 80 -16.16 -1.47 -7.01
N SER A 81 -15.92 -1.17 -8.29
CA SER A 81 -16.94 -1.09 -9.33
C SER A 81 -17.09 -2.42 -10.06
N GLY A 82 -18.28 -2.69 -10.61
CA GLY A 82 -18.60 -3.96 -11.28
C GLY A 82 -17.79 -4.28 -12.55
N ASN A 83 -16.96 -3.36 -13.02
CA ASN A 83 -16.05 -3.50 -14.16
C ASN A 83 -14.59 -3.74 -13.74
N ASN A 84 -14.36 -4.38 -12.59
CA ASN A 84 -13.01 -4.68 -12.10
C ASN A 84 -12.14 -3.43 -11.85
N THR A 85 -12.78 -2.27 -11.66
CA THR A 85 -12.10 -1.01 -11.38
C THR A 85 -12.29 -0.66 -9.91
N LEU A 86 -11.20 -0.36 -9.24
CA LEU A 86 -11.17 -0.03 -7.82
C LEU A 86 -10.74 1.43 -7.68
N THR A 87 -11.68 2.27 -7.28
CA THR A 87 -11.43 3.69 -7.01
C THR A 87 -10.87 3.81 -5.60
N ILE A 88 -9.77 4.55 -5.45
CA ILE A 88 -9.07 4.75 -4.17
C ILE A 88 -8.90 6.23 -3.90
N THR A 89 -8.95 6.62 -2.62
CA THR A 89 -8.60 7.97 -2.19
C THR A 89 -7.22 7.94 -1.54
N ALA A 90 -6.29 8.75 -2.06
CA ALA A 90 -4.97 8.90 -1.48
C ALA A 90 -5.05 9.50 -0.06
N PRO A 91 -4.02 9.30 0.79
CA PRO A 91 -4.01 9.88 2.13
C PRO A 91 -4.30 11.38 2.12
N PRO A 92 -4.95 11.93 3.15
CA PRO A 92 -5.37 13.32 3.14
C PRO A 92 -4.19 14.28 3.15
N ASN A 93 -3.06 13.91 3.77
CA ASN A 93 -1.86 14.74 3.86
C ASN A 93 -0.61 13.92 4.25
N GLY A 94 0.54 14.62 4.26
CA GLY A 94 1.86 14.09 4.61
C GLY A 94 2.02 13.57 6.04
N ASN A 95 1.13 13.93 6.98
CA ASN A 95 1.18 13.43 8.35
C ASN A 95 0.70 11.97 8.44
N ILE A 96 -0.26 11.60 7.58
CA ILE A 96 -0.78 10.23 7.50
C ILE A 96 0.17 9.33 6.72
N TYR A 97 0.71 9.78 5.59
CA TYR A 97 1.71 9.04 4.83
C TYR A 97 2.75 10.02 4.25
N PRO A 98 4.06 9.78 4.41
CA PRO A 98 5.08 10.71 3.92
C PRO A 98 5.07 10.79 2.38
N PRO A 99 5.33 11.96 1.78
CA PRO A 99 5.48 12.05 0.32
C PRO A 99 6.69 11.23 -0.15
N GLY A 100 6.54 10.50 -1.25
CA GLY A 100 7.60 9.65 -1.79
C GLY A 100 7.10 8.36 -2.44
N PRO A 101 8.02 7.46 -2.81
CA PRO A 101 7.67 6.17 -3.35
C PRO A 101 6.92 5.32 -2.31
N ALA A 102 5.96 4.55 -2.79
CA ALA A 102 5.15 3.66 -1.99
C ALA A 102 4.85 2.38 -2.77
N TRP A 103 4.47 1.35 -2.03
CA TRP A 103 3.93 0.11 -2.59
C TRP A 103 2.43 0.04 -2.33
N ILE A 104 1.65 -0.21 -3.36
CA ILE A 104 0.22 -0.46 -3.26
C ILE A 104 -0.07 -1.95 -3.41
N TYR A 105 -0.94 -2.47 -2.55
CA TYR A 105 -1.42 -3.84 -2.58
C TYR A 105 -2.95 -3.85 -2.52
N VAL A 106 -3.56 -4.81 -3.21
CA VAL A 106 -4.96 -5.17 -3.01
C VAL A 106 -4.98 -6.38 -2.09
N VAL A 107 -5.76 -6.28 -1.01
CA VAL A 107 -5.98 -7.36 -0.05
C VAL A 107 -7.42 -7.81 -0.21
N ALA A 108 -7.62 -9.06 -0.61
CA ALA A 108 -8.95 -9.66 -0.70
C ALA A 108 -9.02 -10.82 0.28
N ASP A 109 -9.89 -10.69 1.29
CA ASP A 109 -10.08 -11.70 2.35
C ASP A 109 -8.75 -12.17 2.98
N GLY A 110 -7.87 -11.21 3.30
CA GLY A 110 -6.55 -11.48 3.87
C GLY A 110 -5.48 -11.95 2.89
N VAL A 111 -5.80 -12.17 1.61
CA VAL A 111 -4.85 -12.56 0.56
C VAL A 111 -4.38 -11.32 -0.22
N TRP A 112 -3.07 -11.07 -0.19
CA TRP A 112 -2.47 -9.87 -0.77
C TRP A 112 -2.12 -10.08 -2.24
N SER A 113 -2.18 -9.03 -3.06
CA SER A 113 -1.62 -9.02 -4.41
C SER A 113 -0.09 -8.97 -4.41
N VAL A 114 0.52 -9.08 -5.59
CA VAL A 114 1.88 -8.53 -5.77
C VAL A 114 1.80 -7.01 -5.66
N GLY A 115 2.79 -6.40 -5.00
CA GLY A 115 2.84 -4.95 -4.82
C GLY A 115 3.19 -4.23 -6.12
N VAL A 116 2.60 -3.05 -6.32
CA VAL A 116 2.94 -2.15 -7.43
C VAL A 116 3.46 -0.84 -6.87
N GLN A 117 4.48 -0.26 -7.51
CA GLN A 117 5.04 1.02 -7.07
C GLN A 117 4.16 2.19 -7.51
N VAL A 118 4.01 3.19 -6.64
CA VAL A 118 3.33 4.45 -6.90
C VAL A 118 4.07 5.59 -6.19
N MET A 119 4.08 6.78 -6.79
CA MET A 119 4.57 8.00 -6.14
C MET A 119 3.43 8.69 -5.39
N ILE A 120 3.63 8.99 -4.10
CA ILE A 120 2.69 9.77 -3.30
C ILE A 120 3.15 11.22 -3.19
N GLY A 121 2.21 12.14 -3.42
CA GLY A 121 2.48 13.58 -3.48
C GLY A 121 2.96 14.01 -4.86
N ASP A 122 3.69 15.13 -4.90
CA ASP A 122 4.16 15.80 -6.13
C ASP A 122 5.48 15.23 -6.69
N GLY A 123 6.16 14.32 -5.97
CA GLY A 123 7.43 13.72 -6.40
C GLY A 123 8.66 14.65 -6.42
N GLY A 124 8.57 15.87 -5.88
CA GLY A 124 9.72 16.79 -5.79
C GLY A 124 10.84 16.34 -4.85
N ASN A 125 11.87 17.19 -4.67
CA ASN A 125 12.92 17.03 -3.62
C ASN A 125 12.59 17.83 -2.34
N PRO A 126 13.02 17.40 -1.14
CA PRO A 126 12.83 18.16 0.11
C PRO A 126 13.75 19.40 0.18
N PRO A 127 13.43 20.43 1.00
CA PRO A 127 12.26 20.59 1.87
C PRO A 127 11.00 21.05 1.12
N ARG A 128 9.80 20.60 1.54
CA ARG A 128 8.52 21.00 0.93
C ARG A 128 7.49 21.48 1.96
N PRO A 129 6.59 22.41 1.59
CA PRO A 129 5.47 22.80 2.42
C PRO A 129 4.53 21.61 2.66
N ALA A 130 3.71 21.69 3.72
CA ALA A 130 2.70 20.68 4.01
C ALA A 130 1.77 20.47 2.80
N GLN A 131 1.63 19.23 2.36
CA GLN A 131 0.76 18.86 1.24
C GLN A 131 -0.51 18.19 1.77
N GLY A 132 -1.62 18.42 1.07
CA GLY A 132 -2.91 17.83 1.40
C GLY A 132 -3.81 18.71 2.28
N VAL A 133 -4.81 18.11 2.89
CA VAL A 133 -5.86 18.78 3.66
C VAL A 133 -5.57 18.69 5.17
N THR A 134 -5.85 19.76 5.92
CA THR A 134 -5.76 19.77 7.39
C THR A 134 -6.88 18.92 8.00
N LEU A 135 -6.53 18.01 8.92
CA LEU A 135 -7.51 17.19 9.63
C LEU A 135 -8.07 17.96 10.84
N ASN A 136 -9.39 18.10 10.92
CA ASN A 136 -10.07 18.63 12.11
C ASN A 136 -10.35 17.48 13.09
N LEU A 137 -9.75 17.54 14.28
CA LEU A 137 -9.87 16.49 15.31
C LEU A 137 -11.23 16.43 16.02
N THR A 138 -12.23 17.22 15.59
CA THR A 138 -13.50 17.41 16.31
C THR A 138 -14.66 16.58 15.78
N SER A 139 -14.43 15.60 14.90
CA SER A 139 -15.51 14.78 14.32
C SER A 139 -15.26 13.26 14.36
N LEU A 140 -14.66 12.76 15.45
CA LEU A 140 -14.75 11.35 15.81
C LEU A 140 -15.98 11.11 16.70
#